data_AF-A0A8E0IV12-F1
#
_entry.id   AF-A0A8E0IV12-F1
#
_cell.length_a   1.000
_cell.length_b   1.000
_cell.length_c   1.000
_cell.angle_alpha   90.00
_cell.angle_beta   90.00
_cell.angle_gamma   90.00
#
_symmetry.space_group_name_H-M   'P 1'
#
loop_
_entity.id
_entity.type
_entity.pdbx_description
1 polymer ?
#
loop_
_entity_poly.entity_id
_entity_poly.type
_entity_poly.pdbx_seq_one_letter_code
_entity_poly.pdbx_strand_id
1 'polypeptide(L)'
;MAKQAKGSNRLLRWLVIILFTAGAACFCYPFAATAINEVIMTSRRAEADREAAKNAAAQDAQRASENRALAETGLRPGQDPFNSEQKVKQAYVKKHLIGRIAIPKIEVDLPLFDTTNNTLLNQGAVVLLGTSYPRGGKNTHTVISAHGGLPTKRYFTGLKKLKKGQQFLIE
;
A
#
# COMPACT_ATOMS: atom_id res chain seq x y z
N MET A 1 -69.16 15.71 -46.33
CA MET A 1 -67.68 15.82 -46.25
C MET A 1 -67.30 16.13 -44.80
N ALA A 2 -66.67 15.19 -44.10
CA ALA A 2 -66.43 15.27 -42.67
C ALA A 2 -65.27 16.24 -42.34
N LYS A 3 -65.54 17.21 -41.47
CA LYS A 3 -64.57 18.19 -40.95
C LYS A 3 -63.58 17.45 -40.03
N GLN A 4 -62.31 17.40 -40.44
CA GLN A 4 -61.22 16.84 -39.62
C GLN A 4 -61.05 17.64 -38.32
N ALA A 5 -61.12 16.95 -37.18
CA ALA A 5 -60.84 17.49 -35.86
C ALA A 5 -59.33 17.78 -35.70
N LYS A 6 -58.95 19.04 -35.87
CA LYS A 6 -57.56 19.53 -35.89
C LYS A 6 -56.97 19.82 -34.48
N GLY A 7 -57.55 19.26 -33.42
CA GLY A 7 -57.21 19.56 -32.02
C GLY A 7 -56.22 18.59 -31.34
N SER A 8 -56.17 17.33 -31.77
CA SER A 8 -55.36 16.27 -31.13
C SER A 8 -53.84 16.40 -31.41
N ASN A 9 -53.46 16.91 -32.58
CA ASN A 9 -52.07 16.91 -33.04
C ASN A 9 -51.15 17.88 -32.26
N ARG A 10 -51.69 18.91 -31.60
CA ARG A 10 -50.87 19.86 -30.81
C ARG A 10 -50.49 19.25 -29.46
N LEU A 11 -51.46 18.65 -28.75
CA LEU A 11 -51.22 17.95 -27.48
C LEU A 11 -50.30 16.74 -27.66
N LEU A 12 -50.54 15.94 -28.71
CA LEU A 12 -49.68 14.81 -29.04
C LEU A 12 -48.24 15.25 -29.36
N ARG A 13 -48.06 16.36 -30.09
CA ARG A 13 -46.73 16.94 -30.33
C ARG A 13 -46.02 17.33 -29.04
N TRP A 14 -46.72 18.01 -28.13
CA TRP A 14 -46.14 18.39 -26.83
C TRP A 14 -45.76 17.16 -25.99
N LEU A 15 -46.60 16.12 -25.99
CA LEU A 15 -46.31 14.87 -25.28
C LEU A 15 -45.04 14.18 -25.82
N VAL A 16 -44.91 14.10 -27.15
CA VAL A 16 -43.72 13.51 -27.80
C VAL A 16 -42.46 14.32 -27.51
N ILE A 17 -42.54 15.66 -27.53
CA ILE A 17 -41.42 16.54 -27.19
C ILE A 17 -40.98 16.31 -25.75
N ILE A 18 -41.92 16.26 -24.80
CA ILE A 18 -41.62 16.03 -23.38
C ILE A 18 -40.94 14.67 -23.18
N LEU A 19 -41.49 13.60 -23.76
CA LEU A 19 -40.92 12.25 -23.66
C LEU A 19 -39.49 12.20 -24.23
N PHE A 20 -39.27 12.83 -25.38
CA PHE A 20 -37.95 12.90 -26.01
C PHE A 20 -36.94 13.68 -25.16
N THR A 21 -37.34 14.83 -24.61
CA THR A 21 -36.48 15.63 -23.72
C THR A 21 -36.16 14.90 -22.41
N ALA A 22 -37.13 14.18 -21.84
CA ALA A 22 -36.92 13.37 -20.64
C ALA A 22 -35.94 12.21 -20.91
N GLY A 23 -36.08 11.53 -22.05
CA GLY A 23 -35.14 10.49 -22.49
C GLY A 23 -33.73 11.04 -22.72
N ALA A 24 -33.60 12.18 -23.40
CA ALA A 24 -32.31 12.83 -23.62
C ALA A 24 -31.65 13.29 -22.31
N ALA A 25 -32.42 13.82 -21.35
CA ALA A 25 -31.92 14.18 -20.03
C ALA A 25 -31.44 12.95 -19.25
N CYS A 26 -32.20 11.86 -19.27
CA CYS A 26 -31.82 10.60 -18.63
C CYS A 26 -30.54 10.01 -19.26
N PHE A 27 -30.40 10.10 -20.57
CA PHE A 27 -29.21 9.65 -21.31
C PHE A 27 -27.97 10.51 -21.01
N CYS A 28 -28.11 11.83 -20.89
CA CYS A 28 -27.00 12.73 -20.60
C CYS A 28 -26.61 12.78 -19.11
N TYR A 29 -27.52 12.41 -18.20
CA TYR A 29 -27.27 12.40 -16.77
C TYR A 29 -25.99 11.66 -16.34
N PRO A 30 -25.70 10.41 -16.79
CA PRO A 30 -24.48 9.71 -16.40
C PRO A 30 -23.20 10.45 -16.82
N PHE A 31 -23.18 11.13 -17.97
CA PHE A 31 -22.02 11.90 -18.42
C PHE A 31 -21.79 13.16 -17.58
N ALA A 32 -22.86 13.90 -17.27
CA ALA A 32 -22.75 15.07 -16.40
C ALA A 32 -22.35 14.67 -14.96
N ALA A 33 -22.96 13.61 -14.42
CA ALA A 33 -22.67 13.11 -13.07
C ALA A 33 -21.23 12.59 -12.95
N THR A 34 -20.73 11.87 -13.95
CA THR A 34 -19.34 11.39 -13.96
C THR A 34 -18.34 12.54 -14.07
N ALA A 35 -18.57 13.53 -14.94
CA ALA A 35 -17.69 14.69 -15.08
C ALA A 35 -17.57 15.49 -13.76
N ILE A 36 -18.69 15.73 -13.07
CA ILE A 36 -18.68 16.44 -11.78
C ILE A 36 -17.96 15.60 -10.70
N ASN A 37 -18.24 14.30 -10.63
CA ASN A 37 -17.58 13.41 -9.68
C ASN A 37 -16.07 13.33 -9.92
N GLU A 38 -15.62 13.30 -11.16
CA GLU A 38 -14.20 13.23 -11.49
C GLU A 38 -13.45 14.47 -10.98
N VAL A 39 -13.99 15.67 -11.20
CA VAL A 39 -13.41 16.92 -10.69
C VAL A 39 -13.33 16.91 -9.16
N ILE A 40 -14.40 16.52 -8.46
CA ILE A 40 -14.39 16.46 -6.99
C ILE A 40 -13.39 15.41 -6.48
N MET A 41 -13.31 14.26 -7.14
CA MET A 41 -12.42 13.16 -6.74
C MET A 41 -10.94 13.49 -6.97
N THR A 42 -10.60 14.22 -8.04
CA THR A 42 -9.20 14.62 -8.29
C THR A 42 -8.66 15.52 -7.18
N SER A 43 -9.42 16.52 -6.73
CA SER A 43 -9.03 17.40 -5.62
C SER A 43 -8.85 16.64 -4.31
N ARG A 44 -9.78 15.74 -3.97
CA ARG A 44 -9.68 14.90 -2.76
C ARG A 44 -8.48 13.96 -2.78
N ARG A 45 -8.14 13.40 -3.94
CA ARG A 45 -6.94 12.57 -4.12
C ARG A 45 -5.67 13.40 -3.88
N ALA A 46 -5.59 14.60 -4.45
CA ALA A 46 -4.43 15.47 -4.26
C ALA A 46 -4.21 15.85 -2.79
N GLU A 47 -5.27 16.11 -2.03
CA GLU A 47 -5.18 16.35 -0.57
C GLU A 47 -4.75 15.10 0.19
N ALA A 48 -5.37 13.95 -0.10
CA ALA A 48 -5.01 12.67 0.52
C ALA A 48 -3.56 12.26 0.23
N ASP A 49 -3.06 12.47 -1.00
CA ASP A 49 -1.68 12.19 -1.39
C ASP A 49 -0.70 13.11 -0.67
N ARG A 50 -1.04 14.40 -0.50
CA ARG A 50 -0.24 15.34 0.30
C ARG A 50 -0.19 14.95 1.76
N GLU A 51 -1.32 14.54 2.34
CA GLU A 51 -1.37 14.08 3.73
C GLU A 51 -0.58 12.78 3.91
N ALA A 52 -0.73 11.82 2.99
CA ALA A 52 0.07 10.59 2.97
C ALA A 52 1.57 10.88 2.86
N ALA A 53 1.98 11.81 2.00
CA ALA A 53 3.37 12.23 1.87
C ALA A 53 3.90 12.90 3.15
N LYS A 54 3.10 13.77 3.79
CA LYS A 54 3.46 14.38 5.09
C LYS A 54 3.61 13.32 6.18
N ASN A 55 2.67 12.38 6.26
CA ASN A 55 2.70 11.30 7.24
C ASN A 55 3.91 10.38 7.02
N ALA A 56 4.23 10.06 5.76
CA ALA A 56 5.42 9.29 5.40
C ALA A 56 6.71 10.03 5.78
N ALA A 57 6.80 11.35 5.52
CA ALA A 57 7.95 12.17 5.90
C ALA A 57 8.10 12.27 7.43
N ALA A 58 7.00 12.41 8.17
CA ALA A 58 7.00 12.42 9.63
C ALA A 58 7.47 11.07 10.20
N GLN A 59 6.98 9.96 9.64
CA GLN A 59 7.43 8.62 10.00
C GLN A 59 8.91 8.39 9.70
N ASP A 60 9.41 8.85 8.56
CA ASP A 60 10.84 8.75 8.22
C ASP A 60 11.71 9.57 9.18
N ALA A 61 11.30 10.79 9.51
CA ALA A 61 11.99 11.64 10.48
C ALA A 61 12.04 10.98 11.87
N GLN A 62 10.94 10.32 12.28
CA GLN A 62 10.87 9.57 13.52
C GLN A 62 11.84 8.37 13.51
N ARG A 63 11.84 7.55 12.45
CA ARG A 63 12.80 6.44 12.29
C ARG A 63 14.25 6.92 12.32
N ALA A 64 14.51 8.09 11.74
CA ALA A 64 15.84 8.71 11.78
C ALA A 64 16.25 9.15 13.19
N SER A 65 15.33 9.70 13.99
CA SER A 65 15.60 9.99 15.40
C SER A 65 15.83 8.73 16.23
N GLU A 66 15.03 7.67 16.00
CA GLU A 66 15.19 6.39 16.69
C GLU A 66 16.56 5.75 16.37
N ASN A 67 16.98 5.80 15.10
CA ASN A 67 18.32 5.35 14.70
C ASN A 67 19.45 6.14 15.39
N ARG A 68 19.29 7.47 15.55
CA ARG A 68 20.27 8.30 16.28
C ARG A 68 20.32 7.92 17.76
N ALA A 69 19.18 7.74 18.40
CA ALA A 69 19.11 7.31 19.79
C ALA A 69 19.75 5.92 19.99
N LEU A 70 19.53 4.97 19.08
CA LEU A 70 20.17 3.65 19.09
C LEU A 70 21.68 3.72 18.86
N ALA A 71 22.14 4.67 18.05
CA ALA A 71 23.58 4.88 17.85
C ALA A 71 24.28 5.37 19.12
N GLU A 72 23.59 6.15 19.96
CA GLU A 72 24.12 6.66 21.25
C GLU A 72 24.02 5.63 22.37
N THR A 73 22.88 4.93 22.47
CA THR A 73 22.59 3.98 23.56
C THR A 73 23.09 2.56 23.31
N GLY A 74 23.49 2.27 22.07
CA GLY A 74 23.87 0.95 21.61
C GLY A 74 22.67 0.08 21.20
N LEU A 75 22.91 -0.84 20.28
CA LEU A 75 21.89 -1.81 19.84
C LEU A 75 21.57 -2.75 21.00
N ARG A 76 20.27 -2.98 21.24
CA ARG A 76 19.79 -3.93 22.23
C ARG A 76 18.87 -4.92 21.51
N PRO A 77 19.42 -5.84 20.70
CA PRO A 77 18.62 -6.82 19.99
C PRO A 77 17.71 -7.54 21.00
N GLY A 78 16.42 -7.58 20.70
CA GLY A 78 15.43 -8.21 21.57
C GLY A 78 15.60 -9.72 21.69
N GLN A 79 14.58 -10.37 22.26
CA GLN A 79 14.53 -11.84 22.30
C GLN A 79 14.50 -12.46 20.89
N ASP A 80 14.83 -13.75 20.82
CA ASP A 80 14.83 -14.54 19.60
C ASP A 80 13.52 -14.34 18.80
N PRO A 81 13.60 -13.93 17.52
CA PRO A 81 12.44 -13.64 16.67
C PRO A 81 11.49 -14.83 16.45
N PHE A 82 11.94 -16.06 16.71
CA PHE A 82 11.22 -17.29 16.40
C PHE A 82 10.34 -17.82 17.55
N ASN A 83 10.35 -17.19 18.73
CA ASN A 83 9.74 -17.75 19.95
C ASN A 83 8.37 -17.15 20.38
N SER A 84 7.66 -16.44 19.48
CA SER A 84 6.38 -15.79 19.84
C SER A 84 5.25 -16.08 18.84
N GLU A 85 4.26 -16.88 19.24
CA GLU A 85 3.06 -17.11 18.44
C GLU A 85 1.94 -16.14 18.81
N GLN A 86 1.55 -15.30 17.86
CA GLN A 86 0.38 -14.43 18.00
C GLN A 86 -0.39 -14.40 16.68
N LYS A 87 -1.68 -14.79 16.71
CA LYS A 87 -2.57 -14.66 15.56
C LYS A 87 -2.95 -13.19 15.39
N VAL A 88 -2.56 -12.59 14.27
CA VAL A 88 -2.81 -11.17 13.97
C VAL A 88 -3.65 -11.00 12.71
N LYS A 89 -4.48 -9.95 12.67
CA LYS A 89 -5.39 -9.65 11.55
C LYS A 89 -4.61 -9.21 10.31
N GLN A 90 -5.17 -9.37 9.10
CA GLN A 90 -4.51 -8.90 7.86
C GLN A 90 -4.23 -7.39 7.85
N ALA A 91 -5.07 -6.59 8.50
CA ALA A 91 -4.84 -5.15 8.66
C ALA A 91 -3.54 -4.84 9.43
N TYR A 92 -3.17 -5.70 10.39
CA TYR A 92 -1.93 -5.58 11.14
C TYR A 92 -0.72 -5.82 10.24
N VAL A 93 -0.76 -6.86 9.41
CA VAL A 93 0.30 -7.15 8.43
C VAL A 93 0.55 -5.96 7.50
N LYS A 94 -0.52 -5.42 6.91
CA LYS A 94 -0.41 -4.27 5.99
C LYS A 94 0.18 -3.04 6.67
N LYS A 95 -0.14 -2.83 7.95
CA LYS A 95 0.37 -1.70 8.74
C LYS A 95 1.89 -1.79 8.98
N HIS A 96 2.41 -3.01 9.13
CA HIS A 96 3.81 -3.25 9.46
C HIS A 96 4.71 -3.46 8.23
N LEU A 97 4.13 -3.50 7.02
CA LEU A 97 4.88 -3.59 5.79
C LEU A 97 5.61 -2.25 5.54
N ILE A 98 6.93 -2.29 5.55
CA ILE A 98 7.75 -1.09 5.35
C ILE A 98 8.47 -1.06 4.02
N GLY A 99 8.53 -2.18 3.32
CA GLY A 99 9.35 -2.27 2.12
C GLY A 99 9.51 -3.69 1.60
N ARG A 100 10.61 -3.89 0.89
CA ARG A 100 10.97 -5.16 0.24
C ARG A 100 12.47 -5.37 0.30
N ILE A 101 12.90 -6.63 0.43
CA ILE A 101 14.30 -7.02 0.33
C ILE A 101 14.49 -7.96 -0.87
N ALA A 102 15.45 -7.59 -1.73
CA ALA A 102 15.82 -8.35 -2.91
C ALA A 102 17.27 -8.82 -2.80
N ILE A 103 17.52 -10.12 -2.98
CA ILE A 103 18.86 -10.69 -3.08
C ILE A 103 18.94 -11.46 -4.40
N PRO A 104 19.28 -10.79 -5.53
CA PRO A 104 19.20 -11.37 -6.87
C PRO A 104 19.99 -12.66 -7.01
N LYS A 105 21.16 -12.75 -6.36
CA LYS A 105 22.06 -13.90 -6.49
C LYS A 105 21.45 -15.22 -6.01
N ILE A 106 20.50 -15.17 -5.08
CA ILE A 106 19.82 -16.33 -4.53
C ILE A 106 18.32 -16.31 -4.85
N GLU A 107 17.90 -15.46 -5.80
CA GLU A 107 16.51 -15.33 -6.26
C GLU A 107 15.54 -15.05 -5.11
N VAL A 108 15.96 -14.21 -4.16
CA VAL A 108 15.13 -13.83 -3.02
C VAL A 108 14.49 -12.49 -3.31
N ASP A 109 13.17 -12.44 -3.15
CA ASP A 109 12.35 -11.25 -3.21
C ASP A 109 11.25 -11.38 -2.15
N LEU A 110 11.36 -10.63 -1.06
CA LEU A 110 10.48 -10.77 0.10
C LEU A 110 9.96 -9.41 0.58
N PRO A 111 8.70 -9.34 1.05
CA PRO A 111 8.24 -8.18 1.79
C PRO A 111 9.06 -8.03 3.09
N LEU A 112 9.34 -6.78 3.45
CA LEU A 112 10.08 -6.40 4.65
C LEU A 112 9.15 -5.71 5.63
N PHE A 113 9.11 -6.22 6.87
CA PHE A 113 8.28 -5.68 7.95
C PHE A 113 9.13 -5.03 9.05
N ASP A 114 8.60 -4.00 9.70
CA ASP A 114 9.33 -3.25 10.76
C ASP A 114 9.44 -3.98 12.09
N THR A 115 8.59 -4.98 12.32
CA THR A 115 8.42 -5.63 13.61
C THR A 115 8.65 -7.13 13.47
N THR A 116 9.29 -7.70 14.48
CA THR A 116 9.48 -9.13 14.61
C THR A 116 8.31 -9.78 15.35
N ASN A 117 7.60 -10.70 14.69
CA ASN A 117 6.70 -11.67 15.31
C ASN A 117 6.50 -12.87 14.36
N ASN A 118 6.06 -14.02 14.87
CA ASN A 118 5.94 -15.23 14.03
C ASN A 118 4.94 -15.07 12.87
N THR A 119 3.89 -14.25 13.01
CA THR A 119 2.96 -14.00 11.92
C THR A 119 3.61 -13.26 10.74
N LEU A 120 4.37 -12.20 11.00
CA LEU A 120 5.08 -11.44 9.96
C LEU A 120 6.23 -12.26 9.37
N LEU A 121 6.91 -13.04 10.21
CA LEU A 121 7.99 -13.94 9.79
C LEU A 121 7.50 -15.06 8.86
N ASN A 122 6.26 -15.52 9.06
CA ASN A 122 5.60 -16.46 8.14
C ASN A 122 5.23 -15.82 6.80
N GLN A 123 5.19 -14.49 6.72
CA GLN A 123 4.86 -13.74 5.50
C GLN A 123 6.07 -13.21 4.73
N GLY A 124 7.22 -12.99 5.39
CA GLY A 124 8.42 -12.52 4.71
C GLY A 124 9.59 -12.26 5.66
N ALA A 125 10.37 -11.23 5.35
CA ALA A 125 11.51 -10.80 6.14
C ALA A 125 11.08 -9.73 7.16
N VAL A 126 11.67 -9.75 8.34
CA VAL A 126 11.35 -8.82 9.44
C VAL A 126 12.61 -8.14 9.95
N VAL A 127 12.50 -6.89 10.36
CA VAL A 127 13.55 -6.18 11.08
C VAL A 127 13.54 -6.63 12.54
N LEU A 128 14.73 -6.98 13.05
CA LEU A 128 14.91 -7.37 14.45
C LEU A 128 14.71 -6.16 15.37
N LEU A 129 13.79 -6.31 16.33
CA LEU A 129 13.52 -5.27 17.31
C LEU A 129 14.78 -4.92 18.12
N GLY A 130 14.98 -3.62 18.35
CA GLY A 130 16.17 -3.10 19.02
C GLY A 130 17.39 -2.91 18.12
N THR A 131 17.22 -3.09 16.80
CA THR A 131 18.20 -2.73 15.77
C THR A 131 17.75 -1.50 14.97
N SER A 132 18.66 -0.88 14.22
CA SER A 132 18.31 0.32 13.43
C SER A 132 17.28 0.01 12.34
N TYR A 133 16.44 0.96 11.97
CA TYR A 133 15.60 0.87 10.77
C TYR A 133 16.45 0.84 9.48
N PRO A 134 15.99 0.13 8.43
CA PRO A 134 16.73 -0.09 7.17
C PRO A 134 16.74 1.13 6.25
N ARG A 135 17.07 2.31 6.78
CA ARG A 135 17.24 3.56 6.02
C ARG A 135 18.69 3.83 5.61
N GLY A 136 19.62 3.02 6.13
CA GLY A 136 21.05 3.29 6.06
C GLY A 136 21.44 4.57 6.81
N GLY A 137 22.66 5.03 6.53
CA GLY A 137 23.27 6.19 7.20
C GLY A 137 24.50 5.82 8.02
N LYS A 138 25.16 6.84 8.57
CA LYS A 138 26.32 6.64 9.45
C LYS A 138 25.83 6.10 10.81
N ASN A 139 26.60 5.19 11.39
CA ASN A 139 26.34 4.57 12.71
C ASN A 139 24.97 3.86 12.82
N THR A 140 24.44 3.34 11.71
CA THR A 140 23.23 2.51 11.70
C THR A 140 23.59 1.06 11.39
N HIS A 141 22.98 0.12 12.10
CA HIS A 141 23.11 -1.30 11.81
C HIS A 141 21.75 -1.98 12.00
N THR A 142 21.14 -2.36 10.87
CA THR A 142 19.88 -3.09 10.82
C THR A 142 20.14 -4.58 10.73
N VAL A 143 19.41 -5.37 11.50
CA VAL A 143 19.41 -6.83 11.38
C VAL A 143 18.06 -7.28 10.82
N ILE A 144 18.10 -8.08 9.76
CA ILE A 144 16.92 -8.60 9.07
C ILE A 144 16.91 -10.12 9.20
N SER A 145 15.77 -10.66 9.61
CA SER A 145 15.56 -12.09 9.83
C SER A 145 14.42 -12.61 8.95
N ALA A 146 14.55 -13.86 8.47
CA ALA A 146 13.50 -14.60 7.78
C ALA A 146 13.73 -16.10 8.00
N HIS A 147 12.71 -16.94 7.78
CA HIS A 147 12.88 -18.39 7.86
C HIS A 147 13.90 -18.90 6.82
N GLY A 148 14.54 -20.03 7.12
CA GLY A 148 15.37 -20.79 6.20
C GLY A 148 14.95 -22.26 6.20
N GLY A 149 14.84 -22.87 5.01
CA GLY A 149 14.56 -24.30 4.86
C GLY A 149 13.07 -24.68 4.85
N LEU A 150 12.15 -23.74 4.60
CA LEU A 150 10.73 -24.08 4.43
C LEU A 150 10.51 -24.86 3.12
N PRO A 151 9.72 -25.96 3.13
CA PRO A 151 9.43 -26.73 1.92
C PRO A 151 8.70 -25.91 0.84
N THR A 152 7.88 -24.95 1.28
CA THR A 152 6.96 -24.18 0.44
C THR A 152 7.53 -22.85 -0.04
N LYS A 153 8.56 -22.31 0.63
CA LYS A 153 9.11 -20.97 0.37
C LYS A 153 10.62 -20.94 0.59
N ARG A 154 11.37 -20.37 -0.36
CA ARG A 154 12.83 -20.32 -0.28
C ARG A 154 13.36 -19.36 0.79
N TYR A 155 12.74 -18.20 0.99
CA TYR A 155 13.17 -17.16 1.95
C TYR A 155 14.70 -17.05 2.05
N PHE A 156 15.30 -17.16 3.24
CA PHE A 156 16.74 -17.03 3.45
C PHE A 156 17.51 -18.37 3.39
N THR A 157 16.91 -19.44 2.84
CA THR A 157 17.57 -20.76 2.68
C THR A 157 18.91 -20.66 1.95
N GLY A 158 19.01 -19.75 0.97
CA GLY A 158 20.20 -19.57 0.14
C GLY A 158 21.32 -18.73 0.75
N LEU A 159 21.15 -18.15 1.95
CA LEU A 159 22.12 -17.16 2.49
C LEU A 159 23.56 -17.70 2.56
N LYS A 160 23.75 -19.00 2.85
CA LYS A 160 25.08 -19.63 2.90
C LYS A 160 25.82 -19.62 1.55
N LYS A 161 25.11 -19.43 0.44
CA LYS A 161 25.70 -19.37 -0.92
C LYS A 161 26.25 -17.98 -1.26
N LEU A 162 25.98 -16.98 -0.41
CA LEU A 162 26.43 -15.62 -0.66
C LEU A 162 27.93 -15.47 -0.41
N LYS A 163 28.56 -14.58 -1.18
CA LYS A 163 29.98 -14.23 -1.08
C LYS A 163 30.15 -12.73 -0.96
N LYS A 164 31.28 -12.30 -0.38
CA LYS A 164 31.66 -10.88 -0.32
C LYS A 164 31.62 -10.26 -1.73
N GLY A 165 31.12 -9.03 -1.83
CA GLY A 165 30.96 -8.30 -3.08
C GLY A 165 29.61 -8.51 -3.78
N GLN A 166 28.79 -9.48 -3.33
CA GLN A 166 27.42 -9.62 -3.83
C GLN A 166 26.49 -8.60 -3.17
N GLN A 167 25.56 -8.08 -3.97
CA GLN A 167 24.66 -7.01 -3.58
C GLN A 167 23.28 -7.55 -3.25
N PHE A 168 22.60 -6.82 -2.37
CA PHE A 168 21.17 -6.92 -2.09
C PHE A 168 20.59 -5.51 -2.10
N LEU A 169 19.28 -5.42 -2.32
CA LEU A 169 18.54 -4.17 -2.35
C LEU A 169 17.48 -4.17 -1.26
N ILE A 170 17.29 -3.03 -0.62
CA ILE A 170 16.16 -2.77 0.26
C ILE A 170 15.42 -1.57 -0.33
N GLU A 171 14.12 -1.75 -0.55
CA GLU A 171 13.19 -0.73 -1.07
C GLU A 171 12.16 -0.37 -0.01
#